data_AF-A0AAN6I7U0-F1
#
_entry.id   AF-A0AAN6I7U0-F1
#
_cell.length_a   1.000
_cell.length_b   1.000
_cell.length_c   1.000
_cell.angle_alpha   90.00
_cell.angle_beta   90.00
_cell.angle_gamma   90.00
#
_symmetry.space_group_name_H-M   'P 1'
#
loop_
_entity.id
_entity.type
_entity.pdbx_description
1 polymer ?
#
loop_
_entity_poly.entity_id
_entity_poly.type
_entity_poly.pdbx_seq_one_letter_code
_entity_poly.pdbx_strand_id
1 'polypeptide(L)'
;MRFIKDKERVIVYVNSREDARILASELGCESFYSDLGSIEEKEQVTARWRDGVHRVIVATSAFGAGVDYAYVRVVVHLDMPRDAINFSQEVGRAGRDGYGGHSLVLLPSRYTPVSDETWERQRFSIPVSERVMQRYVGENRCLWATLSRFVDGPDQMQYCVADLECSVCLDRGFFRVGQEVDDTRYWDGLPSTRETEDEEDDREEESEEESEGESEAEEVVARRGALEAGS
;
A
#
# COMPACT_ATOMS: atom_id res chain seq x y z
N MET A 1 -22.46 -10.74 20.06
CA MET A 1 -21.74 -11.33 18.91
C MET A 1 -20.42 -10.56 18.77
N ARG A 2 -19.29 -11.16 19.16
CA ARG A 2 -17.96 -10.54 18.95
C ARG A 2 -17.52 -10.89 17.53
N PHE A 3 -17.46 -9.90 16.66
CA PHE A 3 -16.95 -10.06 15.29
C PHE A 3 -15.42 -10.26 15.25
N ILE A 4 -14.72 -9.88 16.31
CA ILE A 4 -13.25 -9.93 16.42
C ILE A 4 -12.86 -10.79 17.63
N LYS A 5 -12.07 -11.85 17.40
CA LYS A 5 -11.53 -12.75 18.44
C LYS A 5 -10.47 -12.04 19.27
N ASP A 6 -10.07 -12.63 20.39
CA ASP A 6 -9.21 -11.96 21.37
C ASP A 6 -7.81 -11.60 20.85
N LYS A 7 -7.24 -12.44 19.98
CA LYS A 7 -5.96 -12.17 19.30
C LYS A 7 -6.10 -11.28 18.05
N GLU A 8 -7.32 -11.02 17.59
CA GLU A 8 -7.51 -10.31 16.34
C GLU A 8 -7.45 -8.79 16.55
N ARG A 9 -6.92 -8.08 15.55
CA ARG A 9 -6.79 -6.62 15.57
C ARG A 9 -7.44 -5.97 14.35
N VAL A 10 -7.81 -4.72 14.52
CA VAL A 10 -8.38 -3.85 13.49
C VAL A 10 -7.50 -2.63 13.33
N ILE A 11 -7.27 -2.23 12.08
CA ILE A 11 -6.62 -0.98 11.72
C ILE A 11 -7.65 -0.13 10.97
N VAL A 12 -7.78 1.13 11.36
CA VAL A 12 -8.65 2.10 10.68
C VAL A 12 -7.79 3.22 10.12
N TYR A 13 -7.58 3.25 8.81
CA TYR A 13 -6.87 4.30 8.11
C TYR A 13 -7.78 5.50 7.82
N VAL A 14 -7.24 6.70 8.03
CA VAL A 14 -7.87 7.99 7.74
C VAL A 14 -6.89 8.91 7.00
N ASN A 15 -7.43 9.91 6.30
CA ASN A 15 -6.65 10.81 5.45
C ASN A 15 -6.05 12.03 6.18
N SER A 16 -6.38 12.28 7.45
CA SER A 16 -5.78 13.37 8.21
C SER A 16 -5.49 13.01 9.66
N ARG A 17 -4.53 13.74 10.25
CA ARG A 17 -4.17 13.59 11.67
C ARG A 17 -5.32 13.99 12.58
N GLU A 18 -6.08 14.99 12.16
CA GLU A 18 -7.24 15.47 12.92
C GLU A 18 -8.35 14.42 12.94
N ASP A 19 -8.64 13.78 11.79
CA ASP A 19 -9.59 12.67 11.73
C ASP A 19 -9.11 11.50 12.59
N ALA A 20 -7.81 11.22 12.61
CA ALA A 20 -7.26 10.13 13.41
C ALA A 20 -7.49 10.37 14.91
N ARG A 21 -7.25 11.60 15.35
CA ARG A 21 -7.43 12.04 16.73
C ARG A 21 -8.90 12.04 17.14
N ILE A 22 -9.78 12.60 16.31
CA ILE A 22 -11.23 12.67 16.57
C ILE A 22 -11.79 11.26 16.66
N LEU A 23 -11.56 10.43 15.66
CA LEU A 23 -12.14 9.10 15.59
C LEU A 23 -11.60 8.18 16.69
N ALA A 24 -10.30 8.22 17.00
CA ALA A 24 -9.74 7.44 18.09
C ALA A 24 -10.38 7.82 19.44
N SER A 25 -10.61 9.12 19.67
CA SER A 25 -11.33 9.61 20.85
C SER A 25 -12.77 9.10 20.90
N GLU A 26 -13.49 9.11 19.78
CA GLU A 26 -14.87 8.61 19.71
C GLU A 26 -14.97 7.09 19.93
N LEU A 27 -13.99 6.34 19.43
CA LEU A 27 -13.91 4.88 19.57
C LEU A 27 -13.29 4.42 20.89
N GLY A 28 -12.70 5.34 21.68
CA GLY A 28 -11.99 5.00 22.91
C GLY A 28 -10.76 4.12 22.66
N CYS A 29 -10.01 4.41 21.59
CA CYS A 29 -8.81 3.68 21.21
C CYS A 29 -7.62 4.61 20.94
N GLU A 30 -6.50 4.03 20.52
CA GLU A 30 -5.29 4.79 20.20
C GLU A 30 -5.34 5.37 18.79
N SER A 31 -4.63 6.48 18.58
CA SER A 31 -4.36 7.07 17.26
C SER A 31 -2.88 7.00 16.89
N PHE A 32 -2.55 6.83 15.61
CA PHE A 32 -1.17 6.86 15.12
C PHE A 32 -0.97 7.72 13.87
N TYR A 33 0.03 8.61 13.90
CA TYR A 33 0.40 9.45 12.76
C TYR A 33 1.86 9.91 12.85
N SER A 34 2.39 10.49 11.77
CA SER A 34 3.83 10.81 11.62
C SER A 34 4.41 11.68 12.74
N ASP A 35 3.64 12.61 13.28
CA ASP A 35 4.10 13.58 14.28
C ASP A 35 3.55 13.23 15.67
N LEU A 36 3.16 11.97 15.87
CA LEU A 36 2.77 11.48 17.18
C LEU A 36 4.01 11.36 18.06
N GLY A 37 4.26 12.38 18.88
CA GLY A 37 5.15 12.24 20.02
C GLY A 37 6.58 11.83 19.70
N SER A 38 7.26 11.25 20.68
CA SER A 38 8.58 10.65 20.49
C SER A 38 8.51 9.27 19.82
N ILE A 39 9.67 8.71 19.45
CA ILE A 39 9.76 7.34 18.93
C ILE A 39 9.23 6.35 19.97
N GLU A 40 9.60 6.54 21.23
CA GLU A 40 9.15 5.70 22.35
C GLU A 40 7.63 5.76 22.54
N GLU A 41 6.99 6.94 22.37
CA GLU A 41 5.53 7.04 22.43
C GLU A 41 4.85 6.25 21.31
N LYS A 42 5.38 6.30 20.08
CA LYS A 42 4.87 5.50 18.95
C LYS A 42 5.00 4.00 19.20
N GLU A 43 6.13 3.58 19.76
CA GLU A 43 6.35 2.18 20.12
C GLU A 43 5.39 1.72 21.21
N GLN A 44 5.17 2.53 22.24
CA GLN A 44 4.23 2.21 23.31
C GLN A 44 2.79 2.11 22.82
N VAL A 45 2.35 3.05 21.96
CA VAL A 45 1.02 3.00 21.33
C VAL A 45 0.86 1.71 20.52
N THR A 46 1.87 1.38 19.70
CA THR A 46 1.87 0.17 18.89
C THR A 46 1.87 -1.09 19.75
N ALA A 47 2.61 -1.12 20.86
CA ALA A 47 2.65 -2.23 21.81
C ALA A 47 1.31 -2.42 22.51
N ARG A 48 0.67 -1.34 23.00
CA ARG A 48 -0.67 -1.41 23.62
C ARG A 48 -1.72 -1.97 22.66
N TRP A 49 -1.66 -1.58 21.40
CA TRP A 49 -2.50 -2.17 20.36
C TRP A 49 -2.18 -3.65 20.14
N ARG A 50 -0.90 -4.00 19.98
CA ARG A 50 -0.45 -5.39 19.77
C ARG A 50 -0.88 -6.32 20.91
N ASP A 51 -0.72 -5.87 22.14
CA ASP A 51 -1.05 -6.63 23.36
C ASP A 51 -2.56 -6.68 23.64
N GLY A 52 -3.34 -5.89 22.91
CA GLY A 52 -4.81 -5.94 22.95
C GLY A 52 -5.42 -5.11 24.06
N VAL A 53 -4.66 -4.17 24.64
CA VAL A 53 -5.20 -3.09 25.47
C VAL A 53 -6.28 -2.35 24.69
N HIS A 54 -5.98 -2.02 23.43
CA HIS A 54 -6.96 -1.60 22.43
C HIS A 54 -6.89 -2.54 21.23
N ARG A 55 -8.03 -3.10 20.82
CA ARG A 55 -8.09 -4.01 19.64
C ARG A 55 -8.13 -3.25 18.31
N VAL A 56 -8.44 -1.97 18.37
CA VAL A 56 -8.56 -1.06 17.23
C VAL A 56 -7.47 0.00 17.38
N ILE A 57 -6.87 0.39 16.27
CA ILE A 57 -6.02 1.58 16.18
C ILE A 57 -6.50 2.40 14.98
N VAL A 58 -6.64 3.71 15.17
CA VAL A 58 -6.92 4.65 14.08
C VAL A 58 -5.61 5.27 13.65
N ALA A 59 -5.35 5.35 12.35
CA ALA A 59 -4.07 5.86 11.89
C ALA A 59 -4.11 6.56 10.54
N THR A 60 -3.10 7.37 10.25
CA THR A 60 -2.78 7.73 8.87
C THR A 60 -1.86 6.69 8.25
N SER A 61 -1.52 6.85 6.96
CA SER A 61 -0.56 5.99 6.24
C SER A 61 0.82 5.87 6.90
N ALA A 62 1.13 6.73 7.88
CA ALA A 62 2.34 6.61 8.71
C ALA A 62 2.36 5.33 9.55
N PHE A 63 1.20 4.75 9.88
CA PHE A 63 1.12 3.47 10.58
C PHE A 63 1.36 2.33 9.62
N GLY A 64 2.64 2.03 9.40
CA GLY A 64 3.00 0.99 8.47
C GLY A 64 4.48 0.63 8.38
N ALA A 65 5.37 1.57 8.67
CA ALA A 65 6.80 1.29 8.81
C ALA A 65 7.01 0.39 10.05
N GLY A 66 7.21 -0.91 9.84
CA GLY A 66 7.58 -1.86 10.91
C GLY A 66 6.43 -2.47 11.72
N VAL A 67 5.17 -2.20 11.38
CA VAL A 67 4.04 -2.91 12.02
C VAL A 67 3.90 -4.29 11.40
N ASP A 68 4.44 -5.30 12.08
CA ASP A 68 4.21 -6.71 11.79
C ASP A 68 3.37 -7.36 12.90
N TYR A 69 2.13 -7.72 12.58
CA TYR A 69 1.24 -8.45 13.47
C TYR A 69 0.37 -9.41 12.67
N ALA A 70 0.59 -10.72 12.87
CA ALA A 70 -0.02 -11.76 12.03
C ALA A 70 -1.56 -11.78 12.06
N TYR A 71 -2.17 -11.34 13.18
CA TYR A 71 -3.60 -11.49 13.43
C TYR A 71 -4.42 -10.22 13.16
N VAL A 72 -3.94 -9.31 12.32
CA VAL A 72 -4.81 -8.24 11.79
C VAL A 72 -5.92 -8.88 10.98
N ARG A 73 -7.17 -8.68 11.40
CA ARG A 73 -8.34 -9.32 10.79
C ARG A 73 -9.09 -8.38 9.85
N VAL A 74 -9.10 -7.09 10.18
CA VAL A 74 -9.83 -6.08 9.42
C VAL A 74 -8.95 -4.85 9.24
N VAL A 75 -8.85 -4.40 8.00
CA VAL A 75 -8.32 -3.08 7.63
C VAL A 75 -9.50 -2.28 7.08
N VAL A 76 -9.71 -1.10 7.66
CA VAL A 76 -10.78 -0.17 7.25
C VAL A 76 -10.11 1.10 6.76
N HIS A 77 -10.47 1.57 5.58
CA HIS A 77 -10.17 2.92 5.11
C HIS A 77 -11.43 3.76 5.22
N LEU A 78 -11.36 4.84 5.99
CA LEU A 78 -12.40 5.87 5.96
C LEU A 78 -12.05 6.87 4.86
N ASP A 79 -13.04 7.12 4.01
CA ASP A 79 -12.89 7.79 2.71
C ASP A 79 -12.05 6.99 1.71
N MET A 80 -11.99 7.50 0.48
CA MET A 80 -11.18 6.92 -0.57
C MET A 80 -9.70 7.00 -0.17
N PRO A 81 -8.95 5.87 -0.22
CA PRO A 81 -7.49 5.89 -0.09
C PRO A 81 -6.88 6.81 -1.14
N ARG A 82 -5.80 7.52 -0.79
CA ARG A 82 -5.17 8.48 -1.70
C ARG A 82 -4.70 7.82 -2.99
N ASP A 83 -4.01 6.71 -2.86
CA ASP A 83 -3.33 6.04 -3.96
C ASP A 83 -3.25 4.52 -3.74
N ALA A 84 -3.07 3.79 -4.83
CA ALA A 84 -3.15 2.33 -4.85
C ALA A 84 -1.90 1.66 -4.25
N ILE A 85 -0.78 2.38 -4.15
CA ILE A 85 0.47 1.87 -3.57
C ILE A 85 0.31 1.77 -2.05
N ASN A 86 -0.07 2.88 -1.42
CA ASN A 86 -0.32 2.90 0.02
C ASN A 86 -1.46 1.94 0.37
N PHE A 87 -2.54 1.97 -0.41
CA PHE A 87 -3.68 1.08 -0.20
C PHE A 87 -3.28 -0.40 -0.25
N SER A 88 -2.52 -0.84 -1.26
CA SER A 88 -2.11 -2.25 -1.39
C SER A 88 -1.25 -2.72 -0.21
N GLN A 89 -0.30 -1.89 0.22
CA GLN A 89 0.55 -2.18 1.39
C GLN A 89 -0.25 -2.24 2.69
N GLU A 90 -1.22 -1.34 2.86
CA GLU A 90 -2.06 -1.24 4.05
C GLU A 90 -3.01 -2.44 4.17
N VAL A 91 -3.70 -2.83 3.08
CA VAL A 91 -4.59 -4.00 3.09
C VAL A 91 -3.80 -5.31 3.20
N GLY A 92 -2.57 -5.37 2.69
CA GLY A 92 -1.65 -6.50 2.82
C GLY A 92 -1.19 -6.81 4.25
N ARG A 93 -1.61 -6.01 5.23
CA ARG A 93 -1.40 -6.29 6.67
C ARG A 93 -2.40 -7.30 7.22
N ALA A 94 -3.58 -7.39 6.62
CA ALA A 94 -4.63 -8.30 7.07
C ALA A 94 -4.32 -9.76 6.71
N GLY A 95 -4.73 -10.71 7.56
CA GLY A 95 -4.74 -12.13 7.23
C GLY A 95 -3.37 -12.80 7.07
N ARG A 96 -2.31 -12.19 7.62
CA ARG A 96 -0.94 -12.75 7.59
C ARG A 96 -0.80 -14.09 8.34
N ASP A 97 -1.78 -14.43 9.18
CA ASP A 97 -1.88 -15.75 9.82
C ASP A 97 -2.44 -16.86 8.91
N GLY A 98 -2.76 -16.54 7.65
CA GLY A 98 -3.27 -17.48 6.66
C GLY A 98 -4.78 -17.78 6.78
N TYR A 99 -5.48 -17.18 7.74
CA TYR A 99 -6.93 -17.38 7.91
C TYR A 99 -7.76 -16.31 7.18
N GLY A 100 -7.14 -15.53 6.28
CA GLY A 100 -7.77 -14.45 5.54
C GLY A 100 -8.03 -13.18 6.37
N GLY A 101 -8.52 -12.14 5.72
CA GLY A 101 -8.83 -10.85 6.34
C GLY A 101 -9.85 -10.09 5.52
N HIS A 102 -10.42 -9.03 6.12
CA HIS A 102 -11.35 -8.14 5.44
C HIS A 102 -10.69 -6.78 5.19
N SER A 103 -10.82 -6.29 3.96
CA SER A 103 -10.55 -4.89 3.61
C SER A 103 -11.88 -4.20 3.32
N LEU A 104 -12.08 -3.03 3.94
CA LEU A 104 -13.30 -2.24 3.82
C LEU A 104 -12.91 -0.81 3.46
N VAL A 105 -13.45 -0.27 2.38
CA VAL A 105 -13.40 1.17 2.08
C VAL A 105 -14.78 1.76 2.36
N LEU A 106 -14.87 2.61 3.38
CA LEU A 106 -16.11 3.27 3.77
C LEU A 106 -16.15 4.66 3.14
N LEU A 107 -16.98 4.79 2.12
CA LEU A 107 -17.19 6.05 1.43
C LEU A 107 -18.35 6.82 2.07
N PRO A 108 -18.26 8.16 2.15
CA PRO A 108 -19.35 8.97 2.65
C PRO A 108 -20.56 8.86 1.71
N SER A 109 -21.78 8.97 2.23
CA SER A 109 -23.01 8.81 1.42
C SER A 109 -23.13 9.79 0.25
N ARG A 110 -22.37 10.88 0.29
CA ARG A 110 -22.28 11.90 -0.76
C ARG A 110 -21.18 11.62 -1.80
N TYR A 111 -20.42 10.55 -1.65
CA TYR A 111 -19.35 10.21 -2.57
C TYR A 111 -19.95 9.94 -3.96
N THR A 112 -19.41 10.63 -4.95
CA THR A 112 -19.75 10.42 -6.35
C THR A 112 -18.47 10.06 -7.10
N PRO A 113 -18.41 8.90 -7.78
CA PRO A 113 -17.28 8.57 -8.64
C PRO A 113 -17.03 9.67 -9.68
N VAL A 114 -15.76 9.88 -10.02
CA VAL A 114 -15.38 10.77 -11.12
C VAL A 114 -15.98 10.23 -12.42
N SER A 115 -16.67 11.08 -13.20
CA SER A 115 -17.25 10.65 -14.47
C SER A 115 -16.17 10.24 -15.47
N ASP A 116 -16.48 9.31 -16.38
CA ASP A 116 -15.54 8.86 -17.41
C ASP A 116 -15.00 10.02 -18.26
N GLU A 117 -15.85 10.98 -18.61
CA GLU A 117 -15.44 12.17 -19.35
C GLU A 117 -14.44 13.04 -18.56
N THR A 118 -14.73 13.29 -17.28
CA THR A 118 -13.84 14.10 -16.42
C THR A 118 -12.51 13.38 -16.22
N TRP A 119 -12.57 12.08 -15.97
CA TRP A 119 -11.40 11.24 -15.77
C TRP A 119 -10.52 11.24 -17.02
N GLU A 120 -11.07 11.02 -18.21
CA GLU A 120 -10.33 11.00 -19.47
C GLU A 120 -9.62 12.34 -19.74
N ARG A 121 -10.28 13.46 -19.41
CA ARG A 121 -9.69 14.80 -19.58
C ARG A 121 -8.55 15.10 -18.60
N GLN A 122 -8.54 14.47 -17.43
CA GLN A 122 -7.61 14.79 -16.34
C GLN A 122 -6.56 13.70 -16.09
N ARG A 123 -6.69 12.50 -16.68
CA ARG A 123 -5.88 11.33 -16.34
C ARG A 123 -4.37 11.57 -16.48
N PHE A 124 -3.92 12.38 -17.43
CA PHE A 124 -2.49 12.67 -17.58
C PHE A 124 -1.94 13.63 -16.52
N SER A 125 -2.80 14.31 -15.76
CA SER A 125 -2.42 15.22 -14.67
C SER A 125 -2.47 14.57 -13.29
N ILE A 126 -2.88 13.30 -13.20
CA ILE A 126 -3.06 12.57 -11.94
C ILE A 126 -2.06 11.41 -11.92
N PRO A 127 -1.31 11.20 -10.82
CA PRO A 127 -0.41 10.05 -10.69
C PRO A 127 -1.15 8.73 -10.91
N VAL A 128 -0.50 7.77 -11.57
CA VAL A 128 -1.10 6.48 -11.94
C VAL A 128 -1.80 5.81 -10.75
N SER A 129 -1.12 5.73 -9.61
CA SER A 129 -1.62 5.08 -8.40
C SER A 129 -2.91 5.72 -7.85
N GLU A 130 -3.05 7.05 -7.96
CA GLU A 130 -4.29 7.75 -7.61
C GLU A 130 -5.42 7.44 -8.61
N ARG A 131 -5.11 7.38 -9.91
CA ARG A 131 -6.10 7.03 -10.95
C ARG A 131 -6.66 5.62 -10.75
N VAL A 132 -5.78 4.68 -10.39
CA VAL A 132 -6.18 3.30 -10.08
C VAL A 132 -7.13 3.28 -8.89
N MET A 133 -6.88 4.07 -7.83
CA MET A 133 -7.84 4.13 -6.71
C MET A 133 -9.18 4.72 -7.07
N GLN A 134 -9.22 5.76 -7.91
CA GLN A 134 -10.50 6.30 -8.40
C GLN A 134 -11.33 5.24 -9.12
N ARG A 135 -10.68 4.34 -9.88
CA ARG A 135 -11.37 3.23 -10.56
C ARG A 135 -11.72 2.08 -9.61
N TYR A 136 -10.84 1.75 -8.68
CA TYR A 136 -11.07 0.72 -7.66
C TYR A 136 -12.38 0.98 -6.90
N VAL A 137 -12.64 2.23 -6.50
CA VAL A 137 -13.89 2.57 -5.78
C VAL A 137 -15.07 2.93 -6.69
N GLY A 138 -14.79 3.36 -7.94
CA GLY A 138 -15.78 3.95 -8.84
C GLY A 138 -16.38 3.00 -9.87
N GLU A 139 -15.70 1.88 -10.18
CA GLU A 139 -16.14 0.95 -11.22
C GLU A 139 -16.84 -0.29 -10.67
N ASN A 140 -17.76 -0.82 -11.48
CA ASN A 140 -18.43 -2.09 -11.19
C ASN A 140 -17.60 -3.27 -11.73
N ARG A 141 -16.36 -3.42 -11.25
CA ARG A 141 -15.46 -4.53 -11.60
C ARG A 141 -14.99 -5.29 -10.37
N CYS A 142 -14.43 -6.48 -10.61
CA CYS A 142 -13.75 -7.25 -9.57
C CYS A 142 -12.63 -6.40 -8.95
N LEU A 143 -12.75 -6.08 -7.67
CA LEU A 143 -11.77 -5.26 -6.94
C LEU A 143 -10.38 -5.91 -6.90
N TRP A 144 -10.33 -7.24 -6.80
CA TRP A 144 -9.08 -8.00 -6.83
C TRP A 144 -8.38 -7.90 -8.19
N ALA A 145 -9.14 -7.87 -9.28
CA ALA A 145 -8.58 -7.74 -10.63
C ALA A 145 -7.95 -6.37 -10.85
N THR A 146 -8.59 -5.32 -10.37
CA THR A 146 -8.02 -3.96 -10.41
C THR A 146 -6.72 -3.87 -9.62
N LEU A 147 -6.69 -4.44 -8.40
CA LEU A 147 -5.52 -4.33 -7.53
C LEU A 147 -4.35 -5.23 -7.95
N SER A 148 -4.61 -6.51 -8.26
CA SER A 148 -3.57 -7.44 -8.74
C SER A 148 -2.92 -6.93 -10.02
N ARG A 149 -3.70 -6.39 -10.96
CA ARG A 149 -3.12 -5.82 -12.17
C ARG A 149 -2.20 -4.62 -11.91
N PHE A 150 -2.52 -3.81 -10.90
CA PHE A 150 -1.67 -2.69 -10.52
C PHE A 150 -0.38 -3.16 -9.82
N VAL A 151 -0.47 -4.18 -8.97
CA VAL A 151 0.66 -4.65 -8.14
C VAL A 151 1.55 -5.65 -8.92
N ASP A 152 0.94 -6.60 -9.61
CA ASP A 152 1.61 -7.73 -10.28
C ASP A 152 1.86 -7.47 -11.78
N GLY A 153 1.30 -6.38 -12.32
CA GLY A 153 1.46 -5.97 -13.71
C GLY A 153 0.27 -6.37 -14.63
N PRO A 154 0.26 -5.82 -15.86
CA PRO A 154 -0.89 -5.88 -16.78
C PRO A 154 -1.33 -7.31 -17.15
N ASP A 155 -0.37 -8.22 -17.24
CA ASP A 155 -0.59 -9.60 -17.70
C ASP A 155 -0.93 -10.58 -16.56
N GLN A 156 -0.84 -10.14 -15.30
CA GLN A 156 -1.01 -10.98 -14.10
C GLN A 156 -2.37 -10.76 -13.40
N MET A 157 -3.38 -10.29 -14.13
CA MET A 157 -4.68 -9.96 -13.55
C MET A 157 -5.38 -11.19 -12.94
N GLN A 158 -5.61 -11.13 -11.62
CA GLN A 158 -6.28 -12.17 -10.86
C GLN A 158 -7.72 -11.78 -10.53
N TYR A 159 -8.64 -12.73 -10.60
CA TYR A 159 -10.05 -12.52 -10.27
C TYR A 159 -10.40 -13.15 -8.92
N CYS A 160 -11.48 -12.67 -8.30
CA CYS A 160 -12.06 -13.33 -7.14
C CYS A 160 -12.37 -14.80 -7.45
N VAL A 161 -12.08 -15.67 -6.49
CA VAL A 161 -12.48 -17.08 -6.49
C VAL A 161 -13.62 -17.26 -5.49
N ALA A 162 -14.37 -18.37 -5.59
CA ALA A 162 -15.64 -18.56 -4.88
C ALA A 162 -15.58 -18.34 -3.35
N ASP A 163 -14.44 -18.59 -2.70
CA ASP A 163 -14.28 -18.42 -1.25
C ASP A 163 -13.72 -17.04 -0.83
N LEU A 164 -13.34 -16.19 -1.79
CA LEU A 164 -12.69 -14.89 -1.58
C LEU A 164 -13.29 -13.83 -2.52
N GLU A 165 -14.59 -13.56 -2.35
CA GLU A 165 -15.34 -12.64 -3.18
C GLU A 165 -15.24 -11.18 -2.69
N CYS A 166 -14.96 -10.26 -3.61
CA CYS A 166 -15.09 -8.83 -3.35
C CYS A 166 -16.58 -8.40 -3.37
N SER A 167 -16.88 -7.23 -2.81
CA SER A 167 -18.26 -6.71 -2.72
C SER A 167 -18.96 -6.62 -4.08
N VAL A 168 -18.23 -6.26 -5.14
CA VAL A 168 -18.79 -6.17 -6.51
C VAL A 168 -19.16 -7.55 -7.07
N CYS A 169 -18.29 -8.55 -6.88
CA CYS A 169 -18.55 -9.92 -7.32
C CYS A 169 -19.71 -10.54 -6.53
N LEU A 170 -19.76 -10.29 -5.21
CA LEU A 170 -20.81 -10.77 -4.31
C LEU A 170 -22.19 -10.17 -4.62
N ASP A 171 -22.28 -8.85 -4.80
CA ASP A 171 -23.55 -8.14 -5.04
C ASP A 171 -24.20 -8.53 -6.38
N ARG A 172 -23.37 -8.77 -7.39
CA ARG A 172 -23.88 -8.85 -8.77
C ARG A 172 -23.70 -10.22 -9.43
N GLY A 173 -23.08 -11.19 -8.77
CA GLY A 173 -22.77 -12.49 -9.38
C GLY A 173 -21.92 -12.36 -10.65
N PHE A 174 -21.17 -11.26 -10.81
CA PHE A 174 -20.29 -11.07 -11.96
C PHE A 174 -19.06 -11.97 -11.80
N PHE A 175 -19.24 -13.25 -12.12
CA PHE A 175 -18.23 -13.99 -12.84
C PHE A 175 -18.27 -13.50 -14.28
N ARG A 176 -17.47 -12.48 -14.61
CA ARG A 176 -16.99 -12.34 -15.99
C ARG A 176 -15.51 -12.72 -16.02
N VAL A 177 -15.26 -13.95 -15.61
CA VAL A 177 -14.00 -14.64 -15.92
C VAL A 177 -13.87 -14.60 -17.45
N GLY A 178 -12.82 -13.97 -17.95
CA GLY A 178 -12.45 -14.05 -19.36
C GLY A 178 -13.17 -13.12 -20.34
N GLN A 179 -13.81 -12.03 -19.90
CA GLN A 179 -13.97 -10.90 -20.84
C GLN A 179 -12.69 -10.06 -20.81
N GLU A 180 -11.89 -10.14 -21.87
CA GLU A 180 -10.95 -9.08 -22.21
C GLU A 180 -11.73 -7.77 -22.26
N VAL A 181 -11.40 -6.87 -21.34
CA VAL A 181 -11.86 -5.50 -21.45
C VAL A 181 -10.62 -4.71 -21.81
N ASP A 182 -10.64 -4.07 -22.98
CA ASP A 182 -9.61 -3.14 -23.36
C ASP A 182 -9.59 -1.99 -22.35
N ASP A 183 -8.57 -2.04 -21.51
CA ASP A 183 -8.34 -1.18 -20.37
C ASP A 183 -6.94 -0.56 -20.47
N THR A 184 -6.27 -0.72 -21.62
CA THR A 184 -4.92 -0.19 -21.94
C THR A 184 -4.78 1.29 -21.56
N ARG A 185 -5.80 2.10 -21.85
CA ARG A 185 -5.87 3.53 -21.52
C ARG A 185 -5.70 3.87 -20.03
N TYR A 186 -5.92 2.94 -19.10
CA TYR A 186 -5.74 3.20 -17.66
C TYR A 186 -4.26 3.13 -17.25
N TRP A 187 -3.47 2.41 -18.04
CA TRP A 187 -2.09 2.05 -17.77
C TRP A 187 -1.08 2.90 -18.56
N ASP A 188 -1.56 3.81 -19.43
CA ASP A 188 -0.71 4.78 -20.13
C ASP A 188 0.17 5.56 -19.12
N GLY A 189 1.49 5.42 -19.27
CA GLY A 189 2.50 6.07 -18.43
C GLY A 189 3.02 5.25 -17.24
N LEU A 190 2.65 3.97 -17.12
CA LEU A 190 3.45 3.00 -16.35
C LEU A 190 4.60 2.50 -17.22
N PRO A 191 5.79 2.27 -16.64
CA PRO A 191 6.81 1.48 -17.32
C PRO A 191 6.15 0.15 -17.73
N SER A 192 6.32 -0.26 -18.97
CA SER A 192 6.00 -1.65 -19.29
C SER A 192 6.87 -2.53 -18.39
N THR A 193 6.39 -3.69 -17.94
CA THR A 193 7.17 -4.60 -17.06
C THR A 193 8.54 -5.00 -17.60
N ARG A 194 8.87 -4.66 -18.86
CA ARG A 194 10.21 -4.77 -19.44
C ARG A 194 11.17 -3.63 -19.07
N GLU A 195 10.69 -2.42 -18.84
CA GLU A 195 11.55 -1.25 -18.59
C GLU A 195 12.09 -1.23 -17.15
N THR A 196 11.44 -1.92 -16.22
CA THR A 196 11.92 -2.03 -14.82
C THR A 196 13.02 -3.08 -14.64
N GLU A 197 13.06 -4.13 -15.48
CA GLU A 197 14.15 -5.11 -15.44
C GLU A 197 15.43 -4.49 -16.02
N ASP A 198 15.33 -3.71 -17.09
CA ASP A 198 16.47 -3.02 -17.70
C ASP A 198 17.02 -1.89 -16.78
N GLU A 199 16.17 -1.16 -16.04
CA GLU A 199 16.61 -0.11 -15.11
C GLU A 199 17.19 -0.62 -13.77
N GLU A 200 16.84 -1.85 -13.34
CA GLU A 200 17.45 -2.47 -12.16
C GLU A 200 18.81 -3.09 -12.51
N ASP A 201 18.96 -3.69 -13.71
CA ASP A 201 20.24 -4.21 -14.21
C ASP A 201 21.25 -3.07 -14.45
N ASP A 202 20.82 -1.97 -15.07
CA ASP A 202 21.65 -0.78 -15.30
C ASP A 202 22.12 -0.13 -13.97
N ARG A 203 21.31 -0.19 -12.90
CA ARG A 203 21.69 0.35 -11.57
C ARG A 203 22.60 -0.57 -10.79
N GLU A 204 22.49 -1.89 -10.96
CA GLU A 204 23.42 -2.84 -10.36
C GLU A 204 24.81 -2.73 -11.03
N GLU A 205 24.88 -2.63 -12.36
CA GLU A 205 26.14 -2.42 -13.10
C GLU A 205 26.84 -1.09 -12.73
N GLU A 206 26.11 0.04 -12.64
CA GLU A 206 26.71 1.33 -12.22
C GLU A 206 27.25 1.27 -10.78
N SER A 207 26.61 0.51 -9.88
CA SER A 207 27.04 0.39 -8.48
C SER A 207 28.29 -0.50 -8.31
N GLU A 208 28.47 -1.50 -9.17
CA GLU A 208 29.67 -2.34 -9.20
C GLU A 208 30.86 -1.55 -9.76
N GLU A 209 30.69 -0.79 -10.85
CA GLU A 209 31.74 0.07 -11.44
C GLU A 209 32.21 1.18 -10.49
N GLU A 210 31.30 1.82 -9.74
CA GLU A 210 31.68 2.83 -8.74
C GLU A 210 32.49 2.21 -7.57
N SER A 211 32.14 1.00 -7.15
CA SER A 211 32.85 0.29 -6.06
C SER A 211 34.25 -0.17 -6.46
N GLU A 212 34.44 -0.59 -7.72
CA GLU A 212 35.75 -0.95 -8.25
C GLU A 212 36.64 0.28 -8.40
N GLY A 213 36.09 1.40 -8.89
CA GLY A 213 36.79 2.67 -9.03
C GLY A 213 37.26 3.30 -7.72
N GLU A 214 36.46 3.19 -6.63
CA GLU A 214 36.86 3.65 -5.30
C GLU A 214 37.99 2.78 -4.71
N SER A 215 37.95 1.46 -4.95
CA SER A 215 38.97 0.52 -4.46
C SER A 215 40.35 0.74 -5.11
N GLU A 216 40.39 1.03 -6.41
CA GLU A 216 41.63 1.34 -7.14
C GLU A 216 42.21 2.70 -6.72
N ALA A 217 41.34 3.69 -6.46
CA ALA A 217 41.77 5.01 -5.99
C ALA A 217 42.40 4.95 -4.58
N GLU A 218 41.84 4.17 -3.65
CA GLU A 218 42.40 3.97 -2.31
C GLU A 218 43.76 3.25 -2.35
N GLU A 219 43.93 2.25 -3.22
CA GLU A 219 45.20 1.52 -3.34
C GLU A 219 46.33 2.41 -3.90
N VAL A 220 46.02 3.29 -4.85
CA VAL A 220 47.00 4.25 -5.43
C VAL A 220 47.42 5.30 -4.41
N VAL A 221 46.50 5.78 -3.57
CA VAL A 221 46.80 6.75 -2.50
C VAL A 221 47.66 6.09 -1.40
N ALA A 222 47.36 4.84 -1.02
CA ALA A 222 48.16 4.09 -0.05
C ALA A 222 49.60 3.83 -0.53
N ARG A 223 49.79 3.52 -1.81
CA ARG A 223 51.14 3.32 -2.41
C ARG A 223 51.94 4.61 -2.50
N ARG A 224 51.30 5.77 -2.73
CA ARG A 224 51.99 7.08 -2.72
C ARG A 224 52.40 7.52 -1.32
N GLY A 225 51.56 7.31 -0.31
CA GLY A 225 51.89 7.64 1.09
C GLY A 225 53.07 6.83 1.66
N ALA A 226 53.26 5.59 1.21
CA ALA A 226 54.37 4.73 1.66
C ALA A 226 55.75 5.12 1.09
N LEU A 227 55.79 5.83 -0.05
CA LEU A 227 57.04 6.29 -0.67
C LEU A 227 57.57 7.60 -0.05
N GLU A 228 56.70 8.42 0.54
CA GLU A 228 57.09 9.70 1.15
C GLU A 228 57.52 9.59 2.63
N ALA A 229 57.24 8.46 3.29
CA ALA A 229 57.65 8.20 4.68
C ALA A 229 59.03 7.50 4.82
N GLY A 230 59.73 7.27 3.70
CA GLY A 230 60.97 6.50 3.62
C GLY A 230 62.24 7.28 3.29
N SER A 231 62.24 8.62 3.37
CA SER A 231 63.43 9.45 3.14
C SER A 231 63.73 10.43 4.26
#